data_AF-R5AS48-F1
#
_entry.id   AF-R5AS48-F1
#
_cell.length_a   1.000
_cell.length_b   1.000
_cell.length_c   1.000
_cell.angle_alpha   90.00
_cell.angle_beta   90.00
_cell.angle_gamma   90.00
#
_symmetry.space_group_name_H-M   'P 1'
#
loop_
_entity.id
_entity.type
_entity.pdbx_description
1 polymer ?
#
loop_
_entity_poly.entity_id
_entity_poly.type
_entity_poly.pdbx_seq_one_letter_code
_entity_poly.pdbx_strand_id
1 'polypeptide(L)'
;MPELETLAAPSDDMRKRLSSLFTGMMKSLFKEKGAEFRVELVADPTVQEFVSTHASAMDSAFEKVSMTEGMRRRLTRSNYIFSGMKAFHELHEAFPSLLDENGNRKPFEQFLNDVQSIDSTYNGNYLRAEYNFVSASAEMAGRWEQFMRDGDRYNLQYRTQRDDKVRPEHAALDRVTLPPSDSFWEEFYPPNGWNCRCTVVQVRKSKYPATNHDEAMRLGDEALQRDTKGIFRFNAGKEGKSVPDYNPYTIRKCSTCPIAKGGKSGKLAAFTPDNEVCRACVLIHRCEELRQCKIDPVYGERLKTSTSADKTEVKENTRAAYSLLSSFPTMEIKIREHVIGHGVKNPEYLINGLIGDRKGIRSINGVSDGFSKAKAQGCEVVVIDLDMRMSGKRINLSELAKKIDWRREDFTSGTIKECYIIMGGKAVRIGPEHGSREAILEELQKIKP
;
A
#
# COMPACT_ATOMS: atom_id res chain seq x y z
N MET A 1 26.09 -12.02 19.88
CA MET A 1 24.93 -11.40 19.19
C MET A 1 25.32 -11.29 17.73
N PRO A 2 24.39 -11.44 16.75
CA PRO A 2 24.72 -11.03 15.39
C PRO A 2 25.11 -9.55 15.45
N GLU A 3 26.28 -9.21 14.91
CA GLU A 3 26.62 -7.80 14.66
C GLU A 3 25.50 -7.23 13.79
N LEU A 4 24.92 -6.10 14.18
CA LEU A 4 24.25 -5.24 13.20
C LEU A 4 25.35 -4.83 12.22
N GLU A 5 25.31 -5.39 11.01
CA GLU A 5 26.27 -5.10 9.94
C GLU A 5 26.45 -3.59 9.78
N THR A 6 27.67 -3.20 9.39
CA THR A 6 28.10 -1.83 9.09
C THR A 6 27.03 -1.00 8.38
N LEU A 7 26.81 0.22 8.87
CA LEU A 7 25.95 1.25 8.26
C LEU A 7 26.15 1.29 6.74
N ALA A 8 25.18 0.74 6.01
CA ALA A 8 25.22 0.74 4.57
C ALA A 8 24.82 2.13 4.02
N ALA A 9 25.15 2.37 2.76
CA ALA A 9 24.71 3.56 2.06
C ALA A 9 24.39 3.14 0.63
N PRO A 10 23.52 3.87 -0.08
CA PRO A 10 23.41 3.72 -1.52
C PRO A 10 24.79 3.84 -2.16
N SER A 11 25.01 3.06 -3.23
CA SER A 11 26.28 3.13 -3.98
C SER A 11 26.52 4.55 -4.50
N ASP A 12 27.79 4.92 -4.69
CA ASP A 12 28.13 6.22 -5.28
C ASP A 12 27.56 6.39 -6.70
N ASP A 13 27.42 5.28 -7.44
CA ASP A 13 26.71 5.26 -8.72
C ASP A 13 25.24 5.66 -8.59
N MET A 14 24.54 5.11 -7.57
CA MET A 14 23.16 5.48 -7.28
C MET A 14 23.02 6.95 -6.93
N ARG A 15 23.94 7.51 -6.13
CA ARG A 15 23.94 8.94 -5.78
C ARG A 15 24.12 9.83 -7.00
N LYS A 16 25.09 9.51 -7.87
CA LYS A 16 25.31 10.23 -9.14
C LYS A 16 24.07 10.18 -10.03
N ARG A 17 23.42 9.02 -10.10
CA ARG A 17 22.17 8.86 -10.85
C ARG A 17 21.05 9.72 -10.27
N LEU A 18 20.86 9.72 -8.94
CA LEU A 18 19.85 10.55 -8.29
C LEU A 18 20.09 12.05 -8.54
N SER A 19 21.32 12.54 -8.47
CA SER A 19 21.66 13.94 -8.75
C SER A 19 21.37 14.33 -10.22
N SER A 20 21.65 13.43 -11.17
CA SER A 20 21.26 13.62 -12.58
C SER A 20 19.73 13.69 -12.75
N LEU A 21 18.99 12.80 -12.08
CA LEU A 21 17.54 12.77 -12.12
C LEU A 21 16.91 13.98 -11.39
N PHE A 22 17.54 14.48 -10.33
CA PHE A 22 17.17 15.73 -9.67
C PHE A 22 17.22 16.89 -10.65
N THR A 23 18.30 16.99 -11.44
CA THR A 23 18.39 18.01 -12.51
C THR A 23 17.24 17.87 -13.53
N GLY A 24 16.85 16.64 -13.88
CA GLY A 24 15.67 16.37 -14.71
C GLY A 24 14.37 16.87 -14.07
N MET A 25 14.15 16.55 -12.80
CA MET A 25 13.00 17.01 -12.01
C MET A 25 12.94 18.55 -11.94
N MET A 26 14.07 19.21 -11.72
CA MET A 26 14.20 20.67 -11.74
C MET A 26 13.90 21.26 -13.13
N LYS A 27 14.24 20.57 -14.24
CA LYS A 27 13.84 20.98 -15.59
C LYS A 27 12.32 20.87 -15.80
N SER A 28 11.67 19.86 -15.23
CA SER A 28 10.20 19.75 -15.26
C SER A 28 9.55 20.90 -14.48
N LEU A 29 10.05 21.20 -13.28
CA LEU A 29 9.61 22.35 -12.48
C LEU A 29 9.83 23.68 -13.22
N PHE A 30 11.00 23.85 -13.84
CA PHE A 30 11.32 25.05 -14.62
C PHE A 30 10.45 25.25 -15.86
N LYS A 31 9.59 24.31 -16.26
CA LYS A 31 8.61 24.52 -17.34
C LYS A 31 7.28 25.09 -16.84
N GLU A 32 7.03 25.07 -15.53
CA GLU A 32 5.79 25.57 -14.94
C GLU A 32 5.64 27.08 -15.14
N LYS A 33 4.45 27.55 -15.54
CA LYS A 33 4.19 28.98 -15.81
C LYS A 33 3.21 29.62 -14.82
N GLY A 34 2.64 28.81 -13.92
CA GLY A 34 1.69 29.29 -12.92
C GLY A 34 2.38 30.07 -11.79
N ALA A 35 1.62 30.95 -11.14
CA ALA A 35 2.05 31.64 -9.92
C ALA A 35 2.00 30.71 -8.68
N GLU A 36 1.25 29.62 -8.75
CA GLU A 36 1.12 28.60 -7.71
C GLU A 36 1.78 27.28 -8.15
N PHE A 37 2.22 26.49 -7.17
CA PHE A 37 2.83 25.20 -7.43
C PHE A 37 1.79 24.19 -7.94
N ARG A 38 2.04 23.62 -9.11
CA ARG A 38 1.18 22.59 -9.70
C ARG A 38 1.50 21.22 -9.11
N VAL A 39 0.72 20.79 -8.12
CA VAL A 39 0.91 19.49 -7.44
C VAL A 39 0.93 18.30 -8.40
N GLU A 40 0.25 18.38 -9.55
CA GLU A 40 0.23 17.35 -10.58
C GLU A 40 1.60 17.05 -11.18
N LEU A 41 2.58 17.94 -10.99
CA LEU A 41 3.98 17.73 -11.37
C LEU A 41 4.57 16.47 -10.72
N VAL A 42 4.08 16.03 -9.55
CA VAL A 42 4.54 14.78 -8.93
C VAL A 42 4.28 13.56 -9.81
N ALA A 43 3.30 13.63 -10.72
CA ALA A 43 2.98 12.55 -11.66
C ALA A 43 3.71 12.69 -13.02
N ASP A 44 4.53 13.73 -13.21
CA ASP A 44 5.34 13.90 -14.42
C ASP A 44 6.32 12.73 -14.59
N PRO A 45 6.49 12.19 -15.81
CA PRO A 45 7.35 11.03 -16.04
C PRO A 45 8.79 11.19 -15.53
N THR A 46 9.38 12.39 -15.64
CA THR A 46 10.75 12.64 -15.16
C THR A 46 10.80 12.64 -13.63
N VAL A 47 9.78 13.19 -12.97
CA VAL A 47 9.67 13.13 -11.50
C VAL A 47 9.46 11.69 -11.05
N GLN A 48 8.64 10.93 -11.75
CA GLN A 48 8.38 9.52 -11.46
C GLN A 48 9.61 8.63 -11.65
N GLU A 49 10.50 8.97 -12.57
CA GLU A 49 11.79 8.30 -12.72
C GLU A 49 12.71 8.54 -11.49
N PHE A 50 12.79 9.78 -11.00
CA PHE A 50 13.48 10.11 -9.76
C PHE A 50 12.89 9.33 -8.57
N VAL A 51 11.57 9.40 -8.38
CA VAL A 51 10.85 8.71 -7.29
C VAL A 51 11.11 7.20 -7.33
N SER A 52 11.02 6.58 -8.50
CA SER A 52 11.22 5.14 -8.67
C SER A 52 12.68 4.74 -8.41
N THR A 53 13.63 5.58 -8.82
CA THR A 53 15.07 5.34 -8.59
C THR A 53 15.40 5.47 -7.11
N HIS A 54 14.89 6.51 -6.43
CA HIS A 54 15.06 6.69 -4.99
C HIS A 54 14.42 5.53 -4.20
N ALA A 55 13.20 5.14 -4.54
CA ALA A 55 12.52 4.01 -3.92
C ALA A 55 13.31 2.70 -4.11
N SER A 56 13.83 2.45 -5.31
CA SER A 56 14.65 1.27 -5.61
C SER A 56 15.95 1.25 -4.80
N ALA A 57 16.56 2.43 -4.57
CA ALA A 57 17.71 2.54 -3.68
C ALA A 57 17.32 2.11 -2.26
N MET A 58 16.19 2.56 -1.74
CA MET A 58 15.68 2.15 -0.42
C MET A 58 15.29 0.66 -0.36
N ASP A 59 14.76 0.09 -1.45
CA ASP A 59 14.39 -1.33 -1.52
C ASP A 59 15.62 -2.24 -1.43
N SER A 60 16.76 -1.81 -1.98
CA SER A 60 18.01 -2.57 -1.88
C SER A 60 18.48 -2.77 -0.44
N ALA A 61 18.06 -1.90 0.50
CA ALA A 61 18.43 -1.95 1.91
C ALA A 61 17.91 -3.20 2.65
N PHE A 62 16.96 -3.92 2.06
CA PHE A 62 16.37 -5.12 2.65
C PHE A 62 16.24 -6.29 1.68
N GLU A 63 16.95 -6.27 0.56
CA GLU A 63 16.93 -7.37 -0.42
C GLU A 63 17.25 -8.72 0.24
N LYS A 64 18.25 -8.74 1.13
CA LYS A 64 18.71 -9.94 1.86
C LYS A 64 17.97 -10.24 3.15
N VAL A 65 17.10 -9.34 3.62
CA VAL A 65 16.36 -9.54 4.88
C VAL A 65 15.32 -10.64 4.71
N SER A 66 15.30 -11.61 5.62
CA SER A 66 14.33 -12.71 5.61
C SER A 66 12.93 -12.22 6.04
N MET A 67 11.96 -12.29 5.12
CA MET A 67 10.56 -11.92 5.34
C MET A 67 9.67 -12.58 4.28
N THR A 68 8.35 -12.58 4.49
CA THR A 68 7.40 -13.04 3.47
C THR A 68 7.38 -12.11 2.25
N GLU A 69 7.00 -12.63 1.09
CA GLU A 69 6.80 -11.81 -0.12
C GLU A 69 5.73 -10.73 0.10
N GLY A 70 4.70 -11.02 0.91
CA GLY A 70 3.67 -10.05 1.27
C GLY A 70 4.25 -8.88 2.07
N MET A 71 5.10 -9.14 3.06
CA MET A 71 5.79 -8.07 3.80
C MET A 71 6.71 -7.26 2.91
N ARG A 72 7.54 -7.94 2.09
CA ARG A 72 8.44 -7.27 1.15
C ARG A 72 7.68 -6.32 0.22
N ARG A 73 6.57 -6.77 -0.36
CA ARG A 73 5.68 -5.93 -1.20
C ARG A 73 5.15 -4.70 -0.45
N ARG A 74 4.73 -4.85 0.81
CA ARG A 74 4.23 -3.73 1.64
C ARG A 74 5.34 -2.71 1.97
N LEU A 75 6.54 -3.17 2.33
CA LEU A 75 7.68 -2.29 2.59
C LEU A 75 8.15 -1.56 1.31
N THR A 76 8.19 -2.24 0.16
CA THR A 76 8.49 -1.61 -1.13
C THR A 76 7.45 -0.55 -1.52
N ARG A 77 6.16 -0.82 -1.26
CA ARG A 77 5.12 0.20 -1.42
C ARG A 77 5.35 1.39 -0.49
N SER A 78 5.67 1.15 0.78
CA SER A 78 6.01 2.19 1.75
C SER A 78 7.16 3.07 1.28
N ASN A 79 8.24 2.48 0.78
CA ASN A 79 9.40 3.19 0.23
C ASN A 79 9.03 4.08 -0.95
N TYR A 80 8.17 3.61 -1.85
CA TYR A 80 7.72 4.40 -2.98
C TYR A 80 6.90 5.62 -2.55
N ILE A 81 5.95 5.46 -1.62
CA ILE A 81 5.16 6.58 -1.10
C ILE A 81 6.06 7.61 -0.41
N PHE A 82 6.99 7.15 0.44
CA PHE A 82 7.97 8.01 1.09
C PHE A 82 8.80 8.80 0.06
N SER A 83 9.31 8.12 -0.98
CA SER A 83 10.11 8.74 -2.04
C SER A 83 9.32 9.77 -2.85
N GLY A 84 8.03 9.50 -3.12
CA GLY A 84 7.14 10.46 -3.78
C GLY A 84 6.90 11.70 -2.94
N MET A 85 6.62 11.53 -1.63
CA MET A 85 6.39 12.66 -0.73
C MET A 85 7.65 13.51 -0.56
N LYS A 86 8.83 12.87 -0.55
CA LYS A 86 10.13 13.54 -0.57
C LYS A 86 10.32 14.37 -1.85
N ALA A 87 10.08 13.79 -3.02
CA ALA A 87 10.18 14.50 -4.29
C ALA A 87 9.22 15.69 -4.39
N PHE A 88 7.99 15.55 -3.89
CA PHE A 88 7.05 16.66 -3.76
C PHE A 88 7.63 17.79 -2.89
N HIS A 89 8.23 17.44 -1.75
CA HIS A 89 8.83 18.42 -0.85
C HIS A 89 10.02 19.14 -1.50
N GLU A 90 10.92 18.41 -2.16
CA GLU A 90 12.06 18.99 -2.92
C GLU A 90 11.58 19.95 -4.01
N LEU A 91 10.54 19.57 -4.78
CA LEU A 91 9.93 20.42 -5.81
C LEU A 91 9.28 21.67 -5.21
N HIS A 92 8.54 21.52 -4.11
CA HIS A 92 7.85 22.63 -3.45
C HIS A 92 8.85 23.60 -2.81
N GLU A 93 9.94 23.11 -2.20
CA GLU A 93 11.02 23.94 -1.65
C GLU A 93 11.77 24.70 -2.76
N ALA A 94 11.97 24.07 -3.93
CA ALA A 94 12.62 24.69 -5.08
C ALA A 94 11.74 25.72 -5.81
N PHE A 95 10.41 25.59 -5.76
CA PHE A 95 9.48 26.38 -6.57
C PHE A 95 9.65 27.92 -6.43
N PRO A 96 9.76 28.50 -5.21
CA PRO A 96 9.96 29.94 -5.05
C PRO A 96 11.23 30.47 -5.74
N SER A 97 12.26 29.63 -5.88
CA SER A 97 13.55 30.01 -6.48
C SER A 97 13.46 30.25 -7.99
N LEU A 98 12.34 29.93 -8.66
CA LEU A 98 12.11 30.22 -10.08
C LEU A 98 12.12 31.72 -10.39
N LEU A 99 11.78 32.55 -9.40
CA LEU A 99 11.69 34.01 -9.54
C LEU A 99 12.86 34.70 -8.83
N ASP A 100 13.27 35.84 -9.36
CA ASP A 100 14.17 36.79 -8.70
C ASP A 100 13.41 37.69 -7.72
N GLU A 101 14.14 38.59 -7.06
CA GLU A 101 13.60 39.55 -6.08
C GLU A 101 12.56 40.51 -6.67
N ASN A 102 12.55 40.70 -8.00
CA ASN A 102 11.61 41.55 -8.72
C ASN A 102 10.41 40.76 -9.28
N GLY A 103 10.32 39.46 -9.01
CA GLY A 103 9.29 38.58 -9.55
C GLY A 103 9.51 38.16 -11.00
N ASN A 104 10.69 38.43 -11.58
CA ASN A 104 11.02 37.98 -12.93
C ASN A 104 11.53 36.55 -12.90
N ARG A 105 11.25 35.80 -13.97
CA ARG A 105 11.72 34.42 -14.11
C ARG A 105 13.22 34.38 -14.38
N LYS A 106 13.97 33.62 -13.57
CA LYS A 106 15.41 33.42 -13.74
C LYS A 106 15.72 32.56 -14.98
N PRO A 107 16.92 32.69 -15.58
CA PRO A 107 17.46 31.69 -16.50
C PRO A 107 17.61 30.32 -15.80
N PHE A 108 17.52 29.23 -16.56
CA PHE A 108 17.56 27.88 -16.00
C PHE A 108 18.85 27.59 -15.23
N GLU A 109 20.02 28.02 -15.73
CA GLU A 109 21.30 27.79 -15.07
C GLU A 109 21.38 28.47 -13.71
N GLN A 110 20.87 29.71 -13.60
CA GLN A 110 20.82 30.43 -12.33
C GLN A 110 19.88 29.74 -11.35
N PHE A 111 18.67 29.39 -11.79
CA PHE A 111 17.72 28.63 -10.97
C PHE A 111 18.32 27.32 -10.45
N LEU A 112 18.96 26.53 -11.33
CA LEU A 112 19.55 25.24 -10.96
C LEU A 112 20.67 25.42 -9.92
N ASN A 113 21.53 26.43 -10.10
CA ASN A 113 22.58 26.75 -9.13
C ASN A 113 22.00 27.12 -7.75
N ASP A 114 20.91 27.90 -7.71
CA ASP A 114 20.26 28.31 -6.46
C ASP A 114 19.71 27.10 -5.67
N VAL A 115 19.23 26.07 -6.38
CA VAL A 115 18.60 24.88 -5.76
C VAL A 115 19.53 23.68 -5.63
N GLN A 116 20.78 23.77 -6.05
CA GLN A 116 21.76 22.67 -5.95
C GLN A 116 22.00 22.23 -4.49
N SER A 117 21.85 23.17 -3.55
CA SER A 117 21.93 22.90 -2.11
C SER A 117 20.84 21.94 -1.62
N ILE A 118 19.64 21.99 -2.24
CA ILE A 118 18.53 21.06 -1.96
C ILE A 118 18.96 19.63 -2.33
N ASP A 119 19.50 19.41 -3.54
CA ASP A 119 20.00 18.08 -3.94
C ASP A 119 21.05 17.54 -2.95
N SER A 120 22.02 18.38 -2.57
CA SER A 120 23.08 17.96 -1.64
C SER A 120 22.54 17.57 -0.25
N THR A 121 21.48 18.25 0.20
CA THR A 121 20.85 18.03 1.50
C THR A 121 20.01 16.76 1.48
N TYR A 122 19.10 16.63 0.52
CA TYR A 122 18.13 15.54 0.46
C TYR A 122 18.73 14.26 -0.10
N ASN A 123 19.46 14.34 -1.22
CA ASN A 123 19.96 13.19 -1.97
C ASN A 123 21.42 12.85 -1.66
N GLY A 124 22.11 13.69 -0.88
CA GLY A 124 23.40 13.40 -0.27
C GLY A 124 23.30 13.09 1.22
N ASN A 125 23.07 14.13 2.03
CA ASN A 125 23.18 14.07 3.48
C ASN A 125 22.10 13.19 4.12
N TYR A 126 20.82 13.43 3.80
CA TYR A 126 19.69 12.70 4.40
C TYR A 126 19.56 11.28 3.87
N LEU A 127 19.90 11.06 2.61
CA LEU A 127 19.77 9.77 1.93
C LEU A 127 20.42 8.62 2.72
N ARG A 128 21.59 8.84 3.34
CA ARG A 128 22.26 7.80 4.14
C ARG A 128 21.47 7.46 5.41
N ALA A 129 20.98 8.47 6.12
CA ALA A 129 20.22 8.27 7.36
C ALA A 129 18.89 7.57 7.08
N GLU A 130 18.21 7.97 6.00
CA GLU A 130 16.97 7.34 5.52
C GLU A 130 17.20 5.88 5.11
N TYR A 131 18.26 5.60 4.34
CA TYR A 131 18.62 4.24 3.95
C TYR A 131 18.83 3.32 5.16
N ASN A 132 19.60 3.79 6.15
CA ASN A 132 19.85 3.03 7.37
C ASN A 132 18.56 2.81 8.18
N PHE A 133 17.69 3.82 8.22
CA PHE A 133 16.40 3.70 8.90
C PHE A 133 15.50 2.67 8.21
N VAL A 134 15.37 2.72 6.88
CA VAL A 134 14.62 1.74 6.09
C VAL A 134 15.18 0.32 6.30
N SER A 135 16.50 0.16 6.27
CA SER A 135 17.15 -1.14 6.53
C SER A 135 16.78 -1.69 7.91
N ALA A 136 16.96 -0.89 8.96
CA ALA A 136 16.64 -1.28 10.33
C ALA A 136 15.15 -1.59 10.51
N SER A 137 14.24 -0.75 9.98
CA SER A 137 12.80 -1.00 10.00
C SER A 137 12.44 -2.32 9.32
N ALA A 138 13.06 -2.62 8.17
CA ALA A 138 12.80 -3.85 7.44
C ALA A 138 13.29 -5.10 8.17
N GLU A 139 14.47 -5.05 8.80
CA GLU A 139 14.95 -6.13 9.68
C GLU A 139 13.97 -6.39 10.83
N MET A 140 13.50 -5.32 11.47
CA MET A 140 12.57 -5.42 12.59
C MET A 140 11.19 -5.91 12.14
N ALA A 141 10.75 -5.56 10.93
CA ALA A 141 9.53 -6.10 10.31
C ALA A 141 9.64 -7.61 10.03
N GLY A 142 10.77 -8.07 9.50
CA GLY A 142 11.01 -9.51 9.28
C GLY A 142 11.02 -10.30 10.60
N ARG A 143 11.62 -9.75 11.66
CA ARG A 143 11.57 -10.33 13.01
C ARG A 143 10.15 -10.40 13.56
N TRP A 144 9.36 -9.35 13.37
CA TRP A 144 7.96 -9.33 13.82
C TRP A 144 7.15 -10.47 13.20
N GLU A 145 7.30 -10.75 11.90
CA GLU A 145 6.64 -11.89 11.26
C GLU A 145 7.05 -13.24 11.87
N GLN A 146 8.29 -13.37 12.32
CA GLN A 146 8.76 -14.58 13.02
C GLN A 146 8.12 -14.69 14.39
N PHE A 147 8.09 -13.59 15.17
CA PHE A 147 7.48 -13.55 16.51
C PHE A 147 5.99 -13.90 16.47
N MET A 148 5.27 -13.39 15.48
CA MET A 148 3.83 -13.63 15.33
C MET A 148 3.48 -15.09 15.01
N ARG A 149 4.44 -15.93 14.57
CA ARG A 149 4.20 -17.38 14.37
C ARG A 149 4.05 -18.12 15.69
N ASP A 150 4.81 -17.72 16.70
CA ASP A 150 4.73 -18.31 18.04
C ASP A 150 3.73 -17.59 18.95
N GLY A 151 3.42 -16.32 18.64
CA GLY A 151 2.52 -15.47 19.42
C GLY A 151 2.95 -15.39 20.89
N ASP A 152 1.96 -15.31 21.79
CA ASP A 152 2.18 -15.15 23.23
C ASP A 152 2.72 -16.41 23.92
N ARG A 153 3.18 -17.43 23.18
CA ARG A 153 3.91 -18.56 23.77
C ARG A 153 5.23 -18.12 24.40
N TYR A 154 5.83 -17.05 23.87
CA TYR A 154 7.07 -16.45 24.37
C TYR A 154 6.86 -14.98 24.71
N ASN A 155 7.79 -14.40 25.47
CA ASN A 155 7.89 -12.95 25.60
C ASN A 155 8.90 -12.43 24.57
N LEU A 156 8.79 -11.15 24.24
CA LEU A 156 9.81 -10.39 23.54
C LEU A 156 10.64 -9.61 24.56
N GLN A 157 11.95 -9.51 24.33
CA GLN A 157 12.84 -8.71 25.15
C GLN A 157 13.60 -7.72 24.28
N TYR A 158 13.52 -6.45 24.66
CA TYR A 158 14.30 -5.38 24.05
C TYR A 158 15.78 -5.55 24.38
N ARG A 159 16.63 -5.32 23.38
CA ARG A 159 18.09 -5.48 23.47
C ARG A 159 18.79 -4.30 22.83
N THR A 160 19.80 -3.78 23.51
CA THR A 160 20.76 -2.85 22.90
C THR A 160 22.06 -3.60 22.54
N GLN A 161 22.87 -3.02 21.65
CA GLN A 161 24.22 -3.54 21.41
C GLN A 161 25.17 -3.40 22.61
N ARG A 162 24.78 -2.62 23.64
CA ARG A 162 25.59 -2.33 24.84
C ARG A 162 26.99 -1.76 24.53
N ASP A 163 27.11 -1.04 23.43
CA ASP A 163 28.31 -0.27 23.09
C ASP A 163 28.13 1.21 23.44
N ASP A 164 29.21 1.97 23.35
CA ASP A 164 29.28 3.41 23.60
C ASP A 164 28.50 4.27 22.57
N LYS A 165 28.02 3.66 21.48
CA LYS A 165 27.23 4.31 20.43
C LYS A 165 25.72 4.16 20.66
N VAL A 166 25.29 3.35 21.63
CA VAL A 166 23.90 3.29 22.07
C VAL A 166 23.58 4.57 22.83
N ARG A 167 22.49 5.25 22.45
CA ARG A 167 22.01 6.42 23.18
C ARG A 167 21.67 6.06 24.63
N PRO A 168 22.09 6.85 25.64
CA PRO A 168 21.79 6.56 27.04
C PRO A 168 20.31 6.32 27.31
N GLU A 169 19.43 7.09 26.65
CA GLU A 169 17.98 6.97 26.82
C GLU A 169 17.44 5.63 26.30
N HIS A 170 18.07 5.05 25.27
CA HIS A 170 17.71 3.72 24.76
C HIS A 170 18.29 2.59 25.63
N ALA A 171 19.40 2.83 26.34
CA ALA A 171 20.00 1.83 27.22
C ALA A 171 19.05 1.45 28.36
N ALA A 172 18.19 2.37 28.79
CA ALA A 172 17.13 2.14 29.78
C ALA A 172 16.07 1.11 29.32
N LEU A 173 15.93 0.90 28.01
CA LEU A 173 15.05 -0.13 27.45
C LEU A 173 15.69 -1.53 27.45
N ASP A 174 17.01 -1.68 27.68
CA ASP A 174 17.62 -3.01 27.68
C ASP A 174 16.94 -3.90 28.74
N ARG A 175 16.51 -5.09 28.29
CA ARG A 175 15.79 -6.08 29.10
C ARG A 175 14.33 -5.78 29.41
N VAL A 176 13.73 -4.71 28.90
CA VAL A 176 12.26 -4.58 28.90
C VAL A 176 11.67 -5.80 28.22
N THR A 177 10.85 -6.56 28.95
CA THR A 177 10.34 -7.87 28.55
C THR A 177 8.84 -7.89 28.62
N LEU A 178 8.16 -8.09 27.50
CA LEU A 178 6.70 -8.05 27.43
C LEU A 178 6.17 -9.12 26.47
N PRO A 179 4.94 -9.61 26.63
CA PRO A 179 4.32 -10.45 25.62
C PRO A 179 4.19 -9.69 24.28
N PRO A 180 4.23 -10.37 23.12
CA PRO A 180 4.02 -9.73 21.82
C PRO A 180 2.73 -8.93 21.69
N SER A 181 1.68 -9.31 22.43
CA SER A 181 0.37 -8.64 22.46
C SER A 181 0.33 -7.31 23.23
N ASP A 182 1.38 -6.97 23.98
CA ASP A 182 1.44 -5.73 24.76
C ASP A 182 1.55 -4.49 23.85
N SER A 183 0.79 -3.43 24.18
CA SER A 183 0.75 -2.19 23.39
C SER A 183 2.07 -1.42 23.37
N PHE A 184 3.00 -1.69 24.30
CA PHE A 184 4.36 -1.16 24.24
C PHE A 184 5.02 -1.37 22.88
N TRP A 185 4.79 -2.53 22.25
CA TRP A 185 5.38 -2.86 20.96
C TRP A 185 4.74 -2.10 19.79
N GLU A 186 3.65 -1.35 19.99
CA GLU A 186 3.08 -0.50 18.95
C GLU A 186 3.90 0.78 18.75
N GLU A 187 4.43 1.33 19.83
CA GLU A 187 5.15 2.61 19.84
C GLU A 187 6.66 2.47 20.01
N PHE A 188 7.13 1.54 20.84
CA PHE A 188 8.54 1.49 21.25
C PHE A 188 9.32 0.35 20.61
N TYR A 189 8.79 -0.23 19.53
CA TYR A 189 9.52 -1.23 18.74
C TYR A 189 10.62 -0.56 17.91
N PRO A 190 11.87 -1.05 17.92
CA PRO A 190 12.95 -0.46 17.13
C PRO A 190 12.64 -0.41 15.61
N PRO A 191 13.23 0.54 14.86
CA PRO A 191 14.26 1.50 15.27
C PRO A 191 13.72 2.77 15.97
N ASN A 192 14.15 2.99 17.21
CA ASN A 192 13.75 4.17 18.01
C ASN A 192 14.60 5.43 17.75
N GLY A 193 15.15 5.58 16.54
CA GLY A 193 15.97 6.73 16.16
C GLY A 193 16.84 6.50 14.93
N TRP A 194 17.40 7.56 14.35
CA TRP A 194 18.36 7.44 13.25
C TRP A 194 19.58 6.62 13.66
N ASN A 195 20.01 5.68 12.83
CA ASN A 195 21.12 4.75 13.14
C ASN A 195 20.94 4.01 14.48
N CYS A 196 19.70 3.67 14.86
CA CYS A 196 19.42 2.92 16.08
C CYS A 196 20.13 1.55 16.06
N ARG A 197 20.76 1.18 17.17
CA ARG A 197 21.48 -0.08 17.38
C ARG A 197 20.72 -1.03 18.32
N CYS A 198 19.40 -0.89 18.37
CA CYS A 198 18.56 -1.69 19.25
C CYS A 198 17.81 -2.76 18.45
N THR A 199 17.46 -3.85 19.11
CA THR A 199 16.74 -4.98 18.51
C THR A 199 15.80 -5.59 19.54
N VAL A 200 15.03 -6.58 19.10
CA VAL A 200 14.13 -7.37 19.93
C VAL A 200 14.40 -8.84 19.68
N VAL A 201 14.39 -9.64 20.74
CA VAL A 201 14.59 -11.09 20.68
C VAL A 201 13.49 -11.81 21.45
N GLN A 202 13.15 -13.02 20.99
CA GLN A 202 12.19 -13.87 21.66
C GLN A 202 12.84 -14.61 22.83
N VAL A 203 12.16 -14.66 23.98
CA VAL A 203 12.68 -15.24 25.22
C VAL A 203 11.64 -16.11 25.95
N ARG A 204 12.12 -17.12 26.70
CA ARG A 204 11.26 -18.01 27.49
C ARG A 204 10.70 -17.28 28.71
N LYS A 205 9.37 -17.29 28.88
CA LYS A 205 8.67 -16.63 30.01
C LYS A 205 9.19 -17.05 31.38
N SER A 206 9.52 -18.34 31.56
CA SER A 206 10.03 -18.86 32.84
C SER A 206 11.41 -18.35 33.24
N LYS A 207 12.24 -17.91 32.27
CA LYS A 207 13.59 -17.38 32.53
C LYS A 207 13.61 -15.85 32.55
N TYR A 208 12.67 -15.22 31.86
CA TYR A 208 12.60 -13.77 31.69
C TYR A 208 11.17 -13.32 31.97
N PRO A 209 10.83 -13.01 33.24
CA PRO A 209 9.51 -12.53 33.62
C PRO A 209 9.22 -11.20 32.92
N ALA A 210 7.93 -10.90 32.76
CA ALA A 210 7.51 -9.65 32.14
C ALA A 210 7.86 -8.45 33.05
N THR A 211 8.35 -7.38 32.44
CA THR A 211 8.41 -6.05 33.03
C THR A 211 6.97 -5.57 33.27
N ASN A 212 6.75 -4.79 34.32
CA ASN A 212 5.44 -4.16 34.52
C ASN A 212 5.12 -3.24 33.32
N HIS A 213 3.87 -3.27 32.85
CA HIS A 213 3.45 -2.52 31.66
C HIS A 213 3.67 -1.00 31.82
N ASP A 214 3.21 -0.41 32.92
CA ASP A 214 3.31 1.04 33.14
C ASP A 214 4.77 1.50 33.27
N GLU A 215 5.61 0.67 33.89
CA GLU A 215 7.06 0.88 33.93
C GLU A 215 7.67 0.87 32.53
N ALA A 216 7.33 -0.13 31.70
CA ALA A 216 7.83 -0.23 30.35
C ALA A 216 7.38 0.96 29.49
N MET A 217 6.12 1.38 29.58
CA MET A 217 5.60 2.55 28.88
C MET A 217 6.36 3.83 29.27
N ARG A 218 6.58 4.04 30.57
CA ARG A 218 7.38 5.18 31.07
C ARG A 218 8.80 5.18 30.50
N LEU A 219 9.48 4.03 30.50
CA LEU A 219 10.82 3.89 29.93
C LEU A 219 10.83 4.16 28.42
N GLY A 220 9.79 3.69 27.71
CA GLY A 220 9.58 3.97 26.29
C GLY A 220 9.46 5.47 26.00
N ASP A 221 8.62 6.16 26.77
CA ASP A 221 8.43 7.60 26.62
C ASP A 221 9.70 8.40 26.91
N GLU A 222 10.44 8.02 27.95
CA GLU A 222 11.74 8.62 28.26
C GLU A 222 12.76 8.38 27.14
N ALA A 223 12.79 7.17 26.57
CA ALA A 223 13.68 6.81 25.46
C ALA A 223 13.40 7.65 24.20
N LEU A 224 12.13 8.00 23.95
CA LEU A 224 11.69 8.75 22.78
C LEU A 224 11.31 10.21 23.08
N GLN A 225 11.66 10.75 24.24
CA GLN A 225 11.29 12.12 24.65
C GLN A 225 11.80 13.21 23.68
N ARG A 226 12.90 12.94 22.96
CA ARG A 226 13.48 13.86 21.96
C ARG A 226 12.90 13.69 20.56
N ASP A 227 12.03 12.70 20.35
CA ASP A 227 11.31 12.51 19.09
C ASP A 227 10.11 13.46 18.99
N THR A 228 10.41 14.75 18.81
CA THR A 228 9.39 15.81 18.74
C THR A 228 8.41 15.65 17.57
N LYS A 229 8.76 14.86 16.55
CA LYS A 229 7.94 14.59 15.37
C LYS A 229 7.34 13.18 15.37
N GLY A 230 7.57 12.35 16.38
CA GLY A 230 6.96 11.03 16.53
C GLY A 230 7.30 10.02 15.41
N ILE A 231 8.35 10.24 14.61
CA ILE A 231 8.72 9.33 13.50
C ILE A 231 9.24 7.98 14.00
N PHE A 232 9.72 7.91 15.24
CA PHE A 232 10.27 6.69 15.83
C PHE A 232 9.26 5.91 16.66
N ARG A 233 8.00 6.37 16.70
CA ARG A 233 6.89 5.78 17.44
C ARG A 233 6.01 4.92 16.55
N PHE A 234 6.55 3.81 16.04
CA PHE A 234 5.81 2.90 15.18
C PHE A 234 6.40 1.49 15.17
N ASN A 235 5.61 0.51 14.75
CA ASN A 235 6.06 -0.86 14.55
C ASN A 235 6.04 -1.24 13.07
N ALA A 236 7.22 -1.29 12.46
CA ALA A 236 7.40 -1.59 11.05
C ALA A 236 6.76 -2.93 10.61
N GLY A 237 6.78 -3.94 11.50
CA GLY A 237 6.19 -5.24 11.24
C GLY A 237 4.67 -5.27 11.36
N LYS A 238 4.12 -4.57 12.35
CA LYS A 238 2.68 -4.47 12.57
C LYS A 238 2.01 -3.61 11.50
N GLU A 239 2.63 -2.49 11.14
CA GLU A 239 2.12 -1.58 10.10
C GLU A 239 2.44 -2.03 8.68
N GLY A 240 3.46 -2.89 8.51
CA GLY A 240 3.95 -3.28 7.19
C GLY A 240 4.58 -2.11 6.44
N LYS A 241 5.28 -1.22 7.15
CA LYS A 241 5.86 0.01 6.60
C LYS A 241 7.31 0.14 7.05
N SER A 242 8.17 0.64 6.16
CA SER A 242 9.58 0.93 6.47
C SER A 242 9.75 2.31 7.10
N VAL A 243 8.80 3.20 6.85
CA VAL A 243 8.71 4.57 7.37
C VAL A 243 7.25 4.84 7.74
N PRO A 244 6.95 5.46 8.89
CA PRO A 244 5.56 5.74 9.27
C PRO A 244 4.91 6.78 8.36
N ASP A 245 3.58 6.79 8.38
CA ASP A 245 2.74 7.72 7.59
C ASP A 245 3.01 9.19 7.93
N TYR A 246 3.28 9.46 9.21
CA TYR A 246 3.73 10.75 9.67
C TYR A 246 5.27 10.76 9.75
N ASN A 247 5.90 11.58 8.93
CA ASN A 247 7.35 11.68 8.78
C ASN A 247 7.73 13.10 8.33
N PRO A 248 9.03 13.44 8.16
CA PRO A 248 9.47 14.79 7.78
C PRO A 248 8.84 15.39 6.53
N TYR A 249 8.33 14.56 5.60
CA TYR A 249 7.75 15.00 4.33
C TYR A 249 6.22 14.95 4.31
N THR A 250 5.61 14.66 5.45
CA THR A 250 4.17 14.59 5.61
C THR A 250 3.71 15.43 6.82
N ILE A 251 2.42 15.36 7.11
CA ILE A 251 1.78 16.17 8.17
C ILE A 251 1.17 15.26 9.22
N ARG A 252 1.03 15.76 10.46
CA ARG A 252 0.61 14.96 11.63
C ARG A 252 -0.66 14.14 11.39
N LYS A 253 -1.63 14.69 10.64
CA LYS A 253 -2.89 14.02 10.32
C LYS A 253 -2.72 12.73 9.48
N CYS A 254 -1.55 12.51 8.87
CA CYS A 254 -1.26 11.29 8.12
C CYS A 254 -1.23 10.04 9.02
N SER A 255 -0.95 10.18 10.33
CA SER A 255 -0.93 9.06 11.28
C SER A 255 -2.28 8.34 11.41
N THR A 256 -3.40 9.02 11.11
CA THR A 256 -4.76 8.46 11.16
C THR A 256 -5.48 8.53 9.82
N CYS A 257 -4.84 9.05 8.77
CA CYS A 257 -5.45 9.28 7.48
C CYS A 257 -5.81 7.95 6.81
N PRO A 258 -7.08 7.73 6.37
CA PRO A 258 -7.47 6.50 5.69
C PRO A 258 -6.65 6.18 4.44
N ILE A 259 -6.26 7.21 3.68
CA ILE A 259 -5.45 7.03 2.45
C ILE A 259 -4.07 6.49 2.81
N ALA A 260 -3.39 7.13 3.77
CA ALA A 260 -2.07 6.70 4.24
C ALA A 260 -2.12 5.29 4.87
N LYS A 261 -3.21 4.98 5.56
CA LYS A 261 -3.50 3.63 6.11
C LYS A 261 -3.93 2.59 5.07
N GLY A 262 -3.96 2.93 3.78
CA GLY A 262 -4.27 1.99 2.70
C GLY A 262 -5.77 1.68 2.53
N GLY A 263 -6.64 2.57 3.00
CA GLY A 263 -8.09 2.51 2.82
C GLY A 263 -8.49 2.46 1.34
N LYS A 264 -9.66 1.85 1.07
CA LYS A 264 -10.14 1.50 -0.28
C LYS A 264 -10.04 2.69 -1.25
N SER A 265 -9.14 2.56 -2.21
CA SER A 265 -8.74 3.57 -3.20
C SER A 265 -9.77 3.85 -4.30
N GLY A 266 -10.98 3.28 -4.22
CA GLY A 266 -12.01 3.37 -5.26
C GLY A 266 -12.57 4.78 -5.53
N LYS A 267 -12.10 5.82 -4.80
CA LYS A 267 -12.47 7.22 -5.03
C LYS A 267 -11.28 8.19 -5.01
N LEU A 268 -10.04 7.72 -5.13
CA LEU A 268 -8.88 8.63 -5.19
C LEU A 268 -8.92 9.55 -6.43
N ALA A 269 -9.56 9.12 -7.52
CA ALA A 269 -9.70 9.95 -8.72
C ALA A 269 -10.68 11.13 -8.57
N ALA A 270 -11.60 11.11 -7.60
CA ALA A 270 -12.61 12.14 -7.38
C ALA A 270 -12.39 12.94 -6.09
N PHE A 271 -11.42 12.55 -5.27
CA PHE A 271 -11.09 13.21 -4.00
C PHE A 271 -9.91 14.16 -4.21
N THR A 272 -10.19 15.46 -4.23
CA THR A 272 -9.16 16.50 -4.28
C THR A 272 -9.14 17.24 -2.94
N PRO A 273 -8.20 16.92 -2.04
CA PRO A 273 -8.02 17.66 -0.79
C PRO A 273 -7.63 19.13 -1.05
N ASP A 274 -8.04 20.03 -0.16
CA ASP A 274 -7.59 21.45 -0.24
C ASP A 274 -6.10 21.60 0.08
N ASN A 275 -5.53 20.68 0.85
CA ASN A 275 -4.13 20.72 1.26
C ASN A 275 -3.22 20.04 0.22
N GLU A 276 -2.19 20.75 -0.25
CA GLU A 276 -1.28 20.29 -1.30
C GLU A 276 -0.55 18.99 -0.96
N VAL A 277 -0.11 18.81 0.30
CA VAL A 277 0.52 17.56 0.76
C VAL A 277 -0.45 16.38 0.59
N CYS A 278 -1.74 16.59 0.86
CA CYS A 278 -2.75 15.55 0.64
C CYS A 278 -3.04 15.30 -0.84
N ARG A 279 -3.08 16.35 -1.68
CA ARG A 279 -3.20 16.18 -3.14
C ARG A 279 -2.03 15.39 -3.71
N ALA A 280 -0.81 15.72 -3.28
CA ALA A 280 0.40 15.01 -3.68
C ALA A 280 0.32 13.55 -3.25
N CYS A 281 -0.04 13.28 -2.00
CA CYS A 281 -0.22 11.93 -1.46
C CYS A 281 -1.20 11.11 -2.30
N VAL A 282 -2.38 11.66 -2.65
CA VAL A 282 -3.37 11.00 -3.52
C VAL A 282 -2.76 10.62 -4.87
N LEU A 283 -2.06 11.55 -5.53
CA LEU A 283 -1.43 11.32 -6.83
C LEU A 283 -0.31 10.28 -6.74
N ILE A 284 0.53 10.36 -5.71
CA ILE A 284 1.64 9.42 -5.49
C ILE A 284 1.09 8.01 -5.25
N HIS A 285 0.03 7.85 -4.45
CA HIS A 285 -0.64 6.55 -4.28
C HIS A 285 -1.23 6.02 -5.61
N ARG A 286 -1.75 6.90 -6.47
CA ARG A 286 -2.21 6.53 -7.80
C ARG A 286 -1.06 6.08 -8.70
N CYS A 287 0.05 6.81 -8.73
CA CYS A 287 1.25 6.41 -9.48
C CYS A 287 1.81 5.07 -8.98
N GLU A 288 1.79 4.85 -7.66
CA GLU A 288 2.20 3.59 -7.03
C GLU A 288 1.31 2.42 -7.46
N GLU A 289 0.00 2.63 -7.57
CA GLU A 289 -0.92 1.61 -8.06
C GLU A 289 -0.70 1.33 -9.55
N LEU A 290 -0.60 2.38 -10.37
CA LEU A 290 -0.46 2.28 -11.81
C LEU A 290 0.85 1.58 -12.21
N ARG A 291 1.97 1.86 -11.52
CA ARG A 291 3.26 1.19 -11.83
C ARG A 291 3.19 -0.33 -11.61
N GLN A 292 2.29 -0.80 -10.74
CA GLN A 292 2.10 -2.22 -10.43
C GLN A 292 1.01 -2.86 -11.30
N CYS A 293 0.48 -2.15 -12.28
CA CYS A 293 -0.61 -2.61 -13.11
C CYS A 293 -0.27 -2.49 -14.60
N LYS A 294 -0.79 -3.44 -15.38
CA LYS A 294 -0.93 -3.31 -16.82
C LYS A 294 -2.28 -2.66 -17.10
N ILE A 295 -2.26 -1.57 -17.86
CA ILE A 295 -3.46 -0.92 -18.38
C ILE A 295 -3.96 -1.70 -19.59
N ASP A 296 -5.26 -1.98 -19.62
CA ASP A 296 -5.88 -2.68 -20.73
C ASP A 296 -5.94 -1.79 -21.98
N PRO A 297 -5.63 -2.32 -23.18
CA PRO A 297 -5.60 -1.52 -24.40
C PRO A 297 -7.00 -1.07 -24.89
N VAL A 298 -8.07 -1.75 -24.47
CA VAL A 298 -9.45 -1.44 -24.91
C VAL A 298 -10.15 -0.54 -23.91
N TYR A 299 -10.07 -0.85 -22.62
CA TYR A 299 -10.79 -0.14 -21.57
C TYR A 299 -9.95 0.89 -20.80
N GLY A 300 -8.65 0.99 -21.09
CA GLY A 300 -7.76 1.93 -20.41
C GLY A 300 -7.75 1.71 -18.90
N GLU A 301 -7.73 2.80 -18.11
CA GLU A 301 -7.69 2.72 -16.64
C GLU A 301 -8.94 2.07 -16.01
N ARG A 302 -10.03 1.86 -16.77
CA ARG A 302 -11.19 1.12 -16.29
C ARG A 302 -10.91 -0.38 -16.14
N LEU A 303 -9.87 -0.90 -16.78
CA LEU A 303 -9.39 -2.26 -16.54
C LEU A 303 -7.89 -2.27 -16.28
N LYS A 304 -7.55 -2.55 -15.02
CA LYS A 304 -6.18 -2.66 -14.54
C LYS A 304 -5.90 -4.11 -14.17
N THR A 305 -4.76 -4.65 -14.59
CA THR A 305 -4.34 -5.99 -14.19
C THR A 305 -3.04 -5.90 -13.42
N SER A 306 -3.04 -6.34 -12.16
CA SER A 306 -1.83 -6.40 -11.36
C SER A 306 -0.73 -7.19 -12.08
N THR A 307 0.50 -6.70 -12.07
CA THR A 307 1.66 -7.41 -12.64
C THR A 307 1.96 -8.72 -11.91
N SER A 308 1.45 -8.85 -10.68
CA SER A 308 1.52 -10.07 -9.86
C SER A 308 0.22 -10.86 -9.83
N ALA A 309 -0.73 -10.61 -10.74
CA ALA A 309 -1.96 -11.40 -10.84
C ALA A 309 -1.68 -12.88 -11.17
N ASP A 310 -2.61 -13.77 -10.81
CA ASP A 310 -2.47 -15.20 -11.11
C ASP A 310 -2.44 -15.42 -12.62
N LYS A 311 -1.29 -15.84 -13.13
CA LYS A 311 -1.05 -16.07 -14.56
C LYS A 311 -1.95 -17.17 -15.14
N THR A 312 -2.43 -18.09 -14.31
CA THR A 312 -3.29 -19.19 -14.74
C THR A 312 -4.74 -18.74 -14.92
N GLU A 313 -5.20 -17.72 -14.19
CA GLU A 313 -6.58 -17.24 -14.22
C GLU A 313 -6.76 -15.92 -14.97
N VAL A 314 -5.68 -15.16 -15.20
CA VAL A 314 -5.73 -13.82 -15.80
C VAL A 314 -6.53 -13.77 -17.10
N LYS A 315 -6.40 -14.77 -17.97
CA LYS A 315 -7.14 -14.81 -19.26
C LYS A 315 -8.66 -14.84 -19.05
N GLU A 316 -9.12 -15.71 -18.15
CA GLU A 316 -10.56 -15.86 -17.86
C GLU A 316 -11.08 -14.68 -17.07
N ASN A 317 -10.28 -14.16 -16.14
CA ASN A 317 -10.62 -12.98 -15.36
C ASN A 317 -10.73 -11.73 -16.28
N THR A 318 -9.84 -11.58 -17.26
CA THR A 318 -9.93 -10.51 -18.27
C THR A 318 -11.17 -10.66 -19.15
N ARG A 319 -11.48 -11.87 -19.64
CA ARG A 319 -12.69 -12.10 -20.46
C ARG A 319 -13.98 -11.69 -19.72
N ALA A 320 -14.13 -12.12 -18.46
CA ALA A 320 -15.28 -11.76 -17.66
C ALA A 320 -15.33 -10.25 -17.37
N ALA A 321 -14.18 -9.63 -17.09
CA ALA A 321 -14.09 -8.18 -16.92
C ALA A 321 -14.54 -7.41 -18.17
N TYR A 322 -14.21 -7.89 -19.38
CA TYR A 322 -14.68 -7.29 -20.63
C TYR A 322 -16.20 -7.32 -20.76
N SER A 323 -16.84 -8.41 -20.34
CA SER A 323 -18.31 -8.55 -20.38
C SER A 323 -19.00 -7.62 -19.39
N LEU A 324 -18.37 -7.38 -18.24
CA LEU A 324 -18.84 -6.41 -17.26
C LEU A 324 -18.65 -4.97 -17.78
N LEU A 325 -17.46 -4.62 -18.24
CA LEU A 325 -17.13 -3.26 -18.65
C LEU A 325 -17.89 -2.78 -19.90
N SER A 326 -18.20 -3.70 -20.83
CA SER A 326 -19.06 -3.41 -21.97
C SER A 326 -20.51 -3.12 -21.55
N SER A 327 -20.97 -3.72 -20.44
CA SER A 327 -22.34 -3.61 -19.95
C SER A 327 -22.52 -2.43 -18.97
N PHE A 328 -21.44 -1.96 -18.34
CA PHE A 328 -21.47 -0.89 -17.33
C PHE A 328 -20.46 0.23 -17.64
N PRO A 329 -20.87 1.31 -18.31
CA PRO A 329 -19.95 2.35 -18.82
C PRO A 329 -19.11 3.07 -17.77
N THR A 330 -19.58 3.14 -16.52
CA THR A 330 -18.89 3.80 -15.40
C THR A 330 -18.12 2.83 -14.51
N MET A 331 -18.15 1.53 -14.81
CA MET A 331 -17.48 0.53 -14.00
C MET A 331 -15.96 0.59 -14.20
N GLU A 332 -15.26 0.41 -13.08
CA GLU A 332 -13.81 0.18 -13.02
C GLU A 332 -13.53 -1.18 -12.37
N ILE A 333 -12.59 -1.93 -12.94
CA ILE A 333 -12.16 -3.24 -12.47
C ILE A 333 -10.64 -3.27 -12.35
N LYS A 334 -10.14 -3.75 -11.21
CA LYS A 334 -8.76 -4.18 -11.05
C LYS A 334 -8.71 -5.70 -10.81
N ILE A 335 -7.99 -6.42 -11.66
CA ILE A 335 -7.59 -7.81 -11.41
C ILE A 335 -6.41 -7.77 -10.44
N ARG A 336 -6.59 -8.40 -9.28
CA ARG A 336 -5.73 -8.23 -8.11
C ARG A 336 -4.49 -9.12 -8.18
N GLU A 337 -3.51 -8.74 -7.37
CA GLU A 337 -2.33 -9.54 -7.10
C GLU A 337 -2.67 -10.92 -6.54
N HIS A 338 -1.88 -11.93 -6.92
CA HIS A 338 -1.92 -13.24 -6.28
C HIS A 338 -1.10 -13.19 -4.97
N VAL A 339 -1.71 -13.61 -3.87
CA VAL A 339 -1.06 -13.65 -2.56
C VAL A 339 -0.81 -15.11 -2.18
N ILE A 340 0.46 -15.50 -2.18
CA ILE A 340 0.87 -16.85 -1.77
C ILE A 340 1.00 -16.86 -0.25
N GLY A 341 0.03 -17.48 0.42
CA GLY A 341 0.07 -17.70 1.86
C GLY A 341 -0.76 -18.92 2.25
N HIS A 342 -0.27 -19.71 3.21
CA HIS A 342 -0.97 -20.92 3.65
C HIS A 342 -2.36 -20.56 4.20
N GLY A 343 -3.42 -21.02 3.53
CA GLY A 343 -4.82 -20.73 3.89
C GLY A 343 -5.33 -19.33 3.49
N VAL A 344 -4.53 -18.54 2.76
CA VAL A 344 -4.94 -17.19 2.33
C VAL A 344 -5.88 -17.30 1.14
N LYS A 345 -7.12 -16.83 1.34
CA LYS A 345 -8.12 -16.69 0.29
C LYS A 345 -7.85 -15.40 -0.49
N ASN A 346 -7.77 -15.48 -1.82
CA ASN A 346 -7.46 -14.35 -2.68
C ASN A 346 -8.62 -14.04 -3.65
N PRO A 347 -9.55 -13.14 -3.29
CA PRO A 347 -10.53 -12.64 -4.25
C PRO A 347 -9.86 -11.94 -5.42
N GLU A 348 -10.25 -12.31 -6.64
CA GLU A 348 -9.54 -11.93 -7.87
C GLU A 348 -9.80 -10.50 -8.35
N TYR A 349 -10.89 -9.86 -7.90
CA TYR A 349 -11.29 -8.54 -8.38
C TYR A 349 -11.39 -7.49 -7.29
N LEU A 350 -11.17 -6.25 -7.72
CA LEU A 350 -11.68 -5.03 -7.09
C LEU A 350 -12.58 -4.33 -8.11
N ILE A 351 -13.90 -4.34 -7.89
CA ILE A 351 -14.90 -3.74 -8.80
C ILE A 351 -15.44 -2.49 -8.12
N ASN A 352 -15.23 -1.31 -8.71
CA ASN A 352 -15.60 -0.02 -8.13
C ASN A 352 -15.10 0.16 -6.66
N GLY A 353 -13.94 -0.40 -6.34
CA GLY A 353 -13.38 -0.38 -4.99
C GLY A 353 -13.92 -1.45 -4.03
N LEU A 354 -14.85 -2.30 -4.46
CA LEU A 354 -15.38 -3.43 -3.68
C LEU A 354 -14.64 -4.72 -4.01
N ILE A 355 -14.30 -5.51 -2.99
CA ILE A 355 -13.62 -6.79 -3.19
C ILE A 355 -14.60 -7.78 -3.80
N GLY A 356 -14.25 -8.37 -4.93
CA GLY A 356 -15.10 -9.30 -5.65
C GLY A 356 -14.39 -10.58 -6.07
N ASP A 357 -15.16 -11.62 -6.32
CA ASP A 357 -14.62 -12.86 -6.87
C ASP A 357 -15.48 -13.44 -8.00
N ARG A 358 -14.80 -14.04 -8.98
CA ARG A 358 -15.43 -14.67 -10.13
C ARG A 358 -15.71 -16.14 -9.86
N LYS A 359 -16.94 -16.57 -10.12
CA LYS A 359 -17.38 -17.96 -9.97
C LYS A 359 -17.86 -18.49 -11.31
N GLY A 360 -16.99 -19.23 -11.99
CA GLY A 360 -17.35 -20.00 -13.17
C GLY A 360 -18.09 -21.28 -12.77
N ILE A 361 -19.43 -21.25 -12.78
CA ILE A 361 -20.26 -22.38 -12.36
C ILE A 361 -20.51 -23.37 -13.50
N ARG A 362 -20.60 -24.67 -13.19
CA ARG A 362 -20.85 -25.73 -14.19
C ARG A 362 -22.34 -25.99 -14.43
N SER A 363 -23.19 -25.54 -13.51
CA SER A 363 -24.66 -25.62 -13.55
C SER A 363 -25.28 -24.56 -12.64
N ILE A 364 -26.57 -24.28 -12.81
CA ILE A 364 -27.35 -23.32 -11.99
C ILE A 364 -27.29 -23.66 -10.49
N ASN A 365 -27.16 -24.95 -10.13
CA ASN A 365 -26.99 -25.36 -8.74
C ASN A 365 -25.69 -24.85 -8.09
N GLY A 366 -24.69 -24.44 -8.89
CA GLY A 366 -23.45 -23.86 -8.40
C GLY A 366 -23.57 -22.44 -7.87
N VAL A 367 -24.70 -21.74 -8.07
CA VAL A 367 -24.89 -20.35 -7.61
C VAL A 367 -24.73 -20.24 -6.10
N SER A 368 -25.42 -21.07 -5.32
CA SER A 368 -25.38 -20.99 -3.85
C SER A 368 -24.00 -21.31 -3.28
N ASP A 369 -23.28 -22.27 -3.88
CA ASP A 369 -21.89 -22.57 -3.53
C ASP A 369 -20.96 -21.41 -3.89
N GLY A 370 -21.17 -20.77 -5.04
CA GLY A 370 -20.45 -19.57 -5.47
C GLY A 370 -20.54 -18.42 -4.45
N PHE A 371 -21.76 -18.09 -4.01
CA PHE A 371 -22.00 -17.10 -2.97
C PHE A 371 -21.35 -17.48 -1.63
N SER A 372 -21.52 -18.74 -1.20
CA SER A 372 -20.97 -19.22 0.06
C SER A 372 -19.43 -19.12 0.08
N LYS A 373 -18.78 -19.49 -1.02
CA LYS A 373 -17.33 -19.35 -1.18
C LYS A 373 -16.89 -17.89 -1.18
N ALA A 374 -17.57 -17.03 -1.94
CA ALA A 374 -17.25 -15.61 -2.01
C ALA A 374 -17.35 -14.92 -0.63
N LYS A 375 -18.41 -15.21 0.13
CA LYS A 375 -18.55 -14.76 1.53
C LYS A 375 -17.42 -15.26 2.41
N ALA A 376 -17.08 -16.54 2.28
CA ALA A 376 -15.99 -17.12 3.05
C ALA A 376 -14.62 -16.53 2.69
N GLN A 377 -14.49 -15.89 1.51
CA GLN A 377 -13.32 -15.12 1.07
C GLN A 377 -13.42 -13.61 1.41
N GLY A 378 -14.50 -13.17 2.08
CA GLY A 378 -14.70 -11.77 2.46
C GLY A 378 -15.09 -10.85 1.29
N CYS A 379 -15.65 -11.40 0.21
CA CYS A 379 -16.07 -10.61 -0.95
C CYS A 379 -17.34 -9.82 -0.64
N GLU A 380 -17.40 -8.59 -1.13
CA GLU A 380 -18.59 -7.75 -1.18
C GLU A 380 -19.32 -7.89 -2.53
N VAL A 381 -18.64 -8.38 -3.57
CA VAL A 381 -19.18 -8.57 -4.91
C VAL A 381 -19.02 -10.02 -5.36
N VAL A 382 -20.06 -10.59 -5.97
CA VAL A 382 -20.00 -11.93 -6.56
C VAL A 382 -20.24 -11.85 -8.06
N VAL A 383 -19.29 -12.30 -8.88
CA VAL A 383 -19.47 -12.39 -10.33
C VAL A 383 -19.77 -13.84 -10.71
N ILE A 384 -21.01 -14.15 -11.08
CA ILE A 384 -21.40 -15.47 -11.60
C ILE A 384 -21.19 -15.48 -13.12
N ASP A 385 -20.24 -16.28 -13.57
CA ASP A 385 -19.79 -16.31 -14.95
C ASP A 385 -20.28 -17.59 -15.64
N LEU A 386 -21.42 -17.50 -16.32
CA LEU A 386 -22.05 -18.63 -17.01
C LEU A 386 -21.28 -18.96 -18.29
N ASP A 387 -20.66 -17.98 -18.92
CA ASP A 387 -19.93 -18.15 -20.18
C ASP A 387 -18.71 -19.06 -20.04
N MET A 388 -18.07 -19.12 -18.86
CA MET A 388 -16.87 -19.95 -18.67
C MET A 388 -17.10 -21.46 -18.88
N ARG A 389 -18.23 -22.00 -18.40
CA ARG A 389 -18.48 -23.46 -18.35
C ARG A 389 -19.89 -23.86 -18.82
N MET A 390 -20.73 -22.88 -19.14
CA MET A 390 -22.09 -23.08 -19.63
C MET A 390 -22.36 -22.38 -20.97
N SER A 391 -21.34 -21.82 -21.63
CA SER A 391 -21.49 -21.30 -22.99
C SER A 391 -22.08 -22.34 -23.95
N GLY A 392 -23.03 -21.91 -24.78
CA GLY A 392 -23.78 -22.75 -25.71
C GLY A 392 -24.86 -23.65 -25.09
N LYS A 393 -24.98 -23.70 -23.75
CA LYS A 393 -26.06 -24.47 -23.10
C LYS A 393 -27.32 -23.62 -22.97
N ARG A 394 -28.49 -24.26 -23.11
CA ARG A 394 -29.77 -23.61 -22.78
C ARG A 394 -29.86 -23.38 -21.28
N ILE A 395 -30.02 -22.13 -20.85
CA ILE A 395 -30.09 -21.74 -19.45
C ILE A 395 -31.56 -21.46 -19.08
N ASN A 396 -32.05 -22.12 -18.03
CA ASN A 396 -33.36 -21.83 -17.47
C ASN A 396 -33.28 -20.59 -16.57
N LEU A 397 -33.61 -19.41 -17.11
CA LEU A 397 -33.53 -18.15 -16.37
C LEU A 397 -34.44 -18.12 -15.14
N SER A 398 -35.59 -18.79 -15.20
CA SER A 398 -36.53 -18.85 -14.06
C SER A 398 -35.95 -19.64 -12.88
N GLU A 399 -35.17 -20.69 -13.18
CA GLU A 399 -34.44 -21.45 -12.17
C GLU A 399 -33.22 -20.68 -11.65
N LEU A 400 -32.49 -19.99 -12.53
CA LEU A 400 -31.36 -19.13 -12.15
C LEU A 400 -31.82 -18.00 -11.21
N ALA A 401 -32.90 -17.30 -11.56
CA ALA A 401 -33.52 -16.27 -10.72
C ALA A 401 -33.89 -16.82 -9.35
N LYS A 402 -34.49 -18.01 -9.29
CA LYS A 402 -34.83 -18.68 -8.02
C LYS A 402 -33.60 -18.94 -7.16
N LYS A 403 -32.49 -19.41 -7.74
CA LYS A 403 -31.25 -19.67 -6.98
C LYS A 403 -30.57 -18.42 -6.47
N ILE A 404 -30.65 -17.31 -7.21
CA ILE A 404 -30.16 -16.00 -6.77
C ILE A 404 -31.07 -15.45 -5.67
N ASP A 405 -32.39 -15.58 -5.81
CA ASP A 405 -33.36 -15.14 -4.80
C ASP A 405 -33.20 -15.87 -3.46
N TRP A 406 -32.80 -17.14 -3.48
CA TRP A 406 -32.41 -17.88 -2.26
C TRP A 406 -31.23 -17.26 -1.51
N ARG A 407 -30.49 -16.32 -2.12
CA ARG A 407 -29.38 -15.57 -1.52
C ARG A 407 -29.80 -14.19 -1.04
N ARG A 408 -31.11 -13.87 -1.00
CA ARG A 408 -31.64 -12.56 -0.58
C ARG A 408 -31.04 -12.08 0.75
N GLU A 409 -30.89 -12.98 1.72
CA GLU A 409 -30.30 -12.66 3.03
C GLU A 409 -28.85 -12.16 2.94
N ASP A 410 -28.07 -12.64 1.96
CA ASP A 410 -26.70 -12.18 1.74
C ASP A 410 -26.67 -10.71 1.31
N PHE A 411 -27.70 -10.25 0.60
CA PHE A 411 -27.88 -8.86 0.21
C PHE A 411 -28.42 -7.99 1.34
N THR A 412 -29.47 -8.47 2.04
CA THR A 412 -30.10 -7.69 3.12
C THR A 412 -29.21 -7.54 4.34
N SER A 413 -28.32 -8.50 4.61
CA SER A 413 -27.29 -8.37 5.65
C SER A 413 -26.17 -7.38 5.28
N GLY A 414 -26.10 -6.94 4.01
CA GLY A 414 -25.02 -6.11 3.50
C GLY A 414 -23.70 -6.86 3.30
N THR A 415 -23.68 -8.18 3.50
CA THR A 415 -22.47 -8.99 3.30
C THR A 415 -22.05 -8.97 1.82
N ILE A 416 -23.01 -9.22 0.94
CA ILE A 416 -22.85 -9.05 -0.51
C ILE A 416 -23.61 -7.79 -0.91
N LYS A 417 -22.90 -6.80 -1.44
CA LYS A 417 -23.49 -5.55 -1.90
C LYS A 417 -24.05 -5.69 -3.31
N GLU A 418 -23.34 -6.44 -4.17
CA GLU A 418 -23.68 -6.57 -5.58
C GLU A 418 -23.38 -7.98 -6.09
N CYS A 419 -24.21 -8.48 -6.99
CA CYS A 419 -23.94 -9.68 -7.76
C CYS A 419 -24.04 -9.35 -9.25
N TYR A 420 -23.06 -9.77 -10.04
CA TYR A 420 -23.07 -9.64 -11.48
C TYR A 420 -23.24 -10.99 -12.13
N ILE A 421 -24.17 -11.11 -13.08
CA ILE A 421 -24.39 -12.33 -13.85
C ILE A 421 -23.91 -12.08 -15.28
N ILE A 422 -22.94 -12.87 -15.74
CA ILE A 422 -22.40 -12.80 -17.10
C ILE A 422 -23.01 -13.93 -17.93
N MET A 423 -23.58 -13.57 -19.08
CA MET A 423 -24.16 -14.50 -20.05
C MET A 423 -24.12 -13.89 -21.46
N GLY A 424 -23.61 -14.64 -22.44
CA GLY A 424 -23.57 -14.21 -23.84
C GLY A 424 -22.70 -12.97 -24.08
N GLY A 425 -21.62 -12.80 -23.31
CA GLY A 425 -20.74 -11.64 -23.39
C GLY A 425 -21.32 -10.32 -22.85
N LYS A 426 -22.50 -10.37 -22.23
CA LYS A 426 -23.14 -9.26 -21.53
C LYS A 426 -23.31 -9.58 -20.05
N ALA A 427 -23.58 -8.56 -19.25
CA ALA A 427 -23.78 -8.70 -17.82
C ALA A 427 -24.95 -7.88 -17.28
N VAL A 428 -25.58 -8.38 -16.22
CA VAL A 428 -26.57 -7.65 -15.41
C VAL A 428 -26.14 -7.59 -13.96
N ARG A 429 -26.56 -6.54 -13.26
CA ARG A 429 -26.32 -6.34 -11.83
C ARG A 429 -27.59 -6.69 -11.08
N ILE A 430 -27.46 -7.57 -10.09
CA ILE A 430 -28.48 -7.89 -9.10
C ILE A 430 -28.00 -7.35 -7.75
N GLY A 431 -28.91 -6.72 -7.01
CA GLY A 431 -28.62 -6.05 -5.75
C GLY A 431 -29.85 -6.04 -4.84
N PRO A 432 -29.77 -5.42 -3.65
CA PRO A 432 -30.85 -5.39 -2.65
C PRO A 432 -32.19 -4.87 -3.18
N GLU A 433 -32.17 -3.98 -4.18
CA GLU A 433 -33.34 -3.43 -4.85
C GLU A 433 -34.14 -4.46 -5.66
N HIS A 434 -33.51 -5.56 -6.06
CA HIS A 434 -34.13 -6.66 -6.80
C HIS A 434 -34.70 -7.71 -5.83
N GLY A 435 -35.58 -7.27 -4.92
CA GLY A 435 -36.03 -8.03 -3.75
C GLY A 435 -37.01 -9.19 -4.01
N SER A 436 -37.21 -9.61 -5.26
CA SER A 436 -38.08 -10.74 -5.63
C SER A 436 -37.49 -11.56 -6.77
N ARG A 437 -37.90 -12.83 -6.87
CA ARG A 437 -37.55 -13.70 -7.99
C ARG A 437 -37.96 -13.12 -9.33
N GLU A 438 -39.14 -12.49 -9.38
CA GLU A 438 -39.71 -11.88 -10.58
C GLU A 438 -38.85 -10.70 -11.05
N ALA A 439 -38.45 -9.80 -10.15
CA ALA A 439 -37.55 -8.69 -10.46
C ALA A 439 -36.18 -9.17 -10.96
N ILE A 440 -35.62 -10.21 -10.32
CA ILE A 440 -34.36 -10.82 -10.78
C ILE A 440 -34.52 -11.45 -12.17
N LEU A 441 -35.65 -12.10 -12.43
CA LEU A 441 -35.93 -12.70 -13.74
C LEU A 441 -36.05 -11.64 -14.84
N GLU A 442 -36.71 -10.52 -14.57
CA GLU A 442 -36.81 -9.38 -15.49
C GLU A 442 -35.42 -8.83 -15.84
N GLU A 443 -34.52 -8.67 -14.87
CA GLU A 443 -33.14 -8.28 -15.15
C GLU A 443 -32.41 -9.29 -16.02
N LEU A 444 -32.46 -10.58 -15.67
CA LEU A 444 -31.80 -11.64 -16.44
C LEU A 444 -32.27 -11.71 -17.90
N GLN A 445 -33.53 -11.36 -18.17
CA GLN A 445 -34.08 -11.34 -19.53
C GLN A 445 -33.43 -10.26 -20.42
N LYS A 446 -32.87 -9.18 -19.85
CA LYS A 446 -32.21 -8.10 -20.61
C LYS A 446 -30.95 -8.55 -21.36
N ILE A 447 -30.33 -9.63 -20.89
CA ILE A 447 -29.09 -10.18 -21.48
C ILE A 447 -29.29 -11.59 -22.04
N LYS A 448 -30.54 -12.02 -22.23
CA LYS A 448 -30.84 -13.28 -22.89
C LYS A 448 -30.25 -13.25 -24.32
N PRO A 449 -29.46 -14.27 -24.72
CA PRO A 449 -28.91 -14.36 -26.07
C PRO A 449 -29.96 -14.33 -27.17
#